data_AF-A0AA51XRZ9-F1
#
_entry.id   AF-A0AA51XRZ9-F1
#
_cell.length_a   1.000
_cell.length_b   1.000
_cell.length_c   1.000
_cell.angle_alpha   90.00
_cell.angle_beta   90.00
_cell.angle_gamma   90.00
#
_symmetry.space_group_name_H-M   'P 1'
#
loop_
_entity.id
_entity.type
_entity.pdbx_description
1 polymer ?
#
loop_
_entity_poly.entity_id
_entity_poly.type
_entity_poly.pdbx_seq_one_letter_code
_entity_poly.pdbx_strand_id
1 'polypeptide(L)'
;MLGKVIKLILSTRFTVFFMLLIIIMIYVSIISSITGINFYLPEYRYVYILISAIFILLFSRPSRIPLMKSDIDFLYVSPIKKTDFALAIFISYYIVSGMMLLIFLLPFSVYTVSGIYGKAIAMTDTVIFSFFAVASELISISMQKYKILIASIIILYIASTAIFGYGPLGFIFGHIYSGTLIIIASMIIAMYFSIKGLENYSDLSISGKSLESDNIGFYSKKGCMSILKKSYYMVYMRGGIVKNYNMFIFIPPGVIIAMLIFYFFIKIPDKGFLSEFIMILFILYLTIFSISMIQNTFMYERGWLSFNSVDPAVYMRYFLLGKVLRYYTIMIPSAVIFLLEYIFIGGIYYYVTIIILFNIPSMIIIGVLVLMRTNPRQIKDPEFIQIRNSIKNSVYMVLIIPFIIINLFILLSFYAVIISSSILFASGIYILLNKNLWRSAALKLFERGFI
;
A
#
# COMPACT_ATOMS: atom_id res chain seq x y z
N MET A 1 17.73 10.45 -27.39
CA MET A 1 16.45 9.72 -27.50
C MET A 1 15.70 9.66 -26.18
N LEU A 2 16.36 9.37 -25.06
CA LEU A 2 15.80 9.33 -23.69
C LEU A 2 14.66 10.33 -23.40
N GLY A 3 14.87 11.64 -23.64
CA GLY A 3 13.84 12.65 -23.35
C GLY A 3 12.51 12.44 -24.12
N LYS A 4 12.57 11.95 -25.37
CA LYS A 4 11.37 11.60 -26.15
C LYS A 4 10.65 10.39 -25.56
N VAL A 5 11.41 9.39 -25.08
CA VAL A 5 10.88 8.18 -24.42
C VAL A 5 10.21 8.55 -23.10
N ILE A 6 10.86 9.37 -22.27
CA ILE A 6 10.27 9.89 -21.03
C ILE A 6 8.96 10.62 -21.32
N LYS A 7 8.96 11.57 -22.28
CA LYS A 7 7.75 12.32 -22.64
C LYS A 7 6.60 11.41 -23.08
N LEU A 8 6.89 10.38 -23.88
CA LEU A 8 5.91 9.39 -24.32
C LEU A 8 5.32 8.62 -23.13
N ILE A 9 6.18 8.07 -22.26
CA ILE A 9 5.75 7.28 -21.10
C ILE A 9 4.91 8.13 -20.13
N LEU A 10 5.29 9.40 -19.91
CA LEU A 10 4.53 10.28 -19.03
C LEU A 10 3.16 10.64 -19.61
N SER A 11 3.07 10.91 -20.91
CA SER A 11 1.80 11.30 -21.54
C SER A 11 0.79 10.14 -21.64
N THR A 12 1.28 8.90 -21.79
CA THR A 12 0.43 7.70 -21.81
C THR A 12 -0.06 7.33 -20.40
N ARG A 13 0.79 7.47 -19.38
CA ARG A 13 0.49 7.03 -18.01
C ARG A 13 -0.28 8.03 -17.17
N PHE A 14 -0.08 9.33 -17.41
CA PHE A 14 -0.67 10.40 -16.61
C PHE A 14 -1.61 11.28 -17.42
N THR A 15 -2.68 11.75 -16.78
CA THR A 15 -3.45 12.88 -17.31
C THR A 15 -2.77 14.19 -16.90
N VAL A 16 -2.91 15.23 -17.72
CA VAL A 16 -2.36 16.57 -17.40
C VAL A 16 -2.86 17.06 -16.04
N PHE A 17 -4.16 16.87 -15.76
CA PHE A 17 -4.74 17.22 -14.46
C PHE A 17 -4.12 16.47 -13.27
N PHE A 18 -3.76 15.20 -13.44
CA PHE A 18 -3.11 14.45 -12.37
C PHE A 18 -1.69 14.97 -12.09
N MET A 19 -0.94 15.31 -13.15
CA MET A 19 0.37 15.94 -13.02
C MET A 19 0.29 17.31 -12.32
N LEU A 20 -0.69 18.14 -12.72
CA LEU A 20 -0.94 19.43 -12.07
C LEU A 20 -1.27 19.27 -10.58
N LEU A 21 -2.12 18.30 -10.24
CA LEU A 21 -2.47 18.00 -8.85
C LEU A 21 -1.23 17.61 -8.03
N ILE A 22 -0.35 16.75 -8.54
CA ILE A 22 0.90 16.39 -7.86
C ILE A 22 1.77 17.63 -7.65
N ILE A 23 1.94 18.46 -8.68
CA ILE A 23 2.75 19.69 -8.59
C ILE A 23 2.19 20.62 -7.52
N ILE A 24 0.87 20.82 -7.48
CA ILE A 24 0.21 21.65 -6.46
C ILE A 24 0.44 21.06 -5.06
N MET A 25 0.29 19.75 -4.88
CA MET A 25 0.50 19.11 -3.58
C MET A 25 1.96 19.23 -3.11
N ILE A 26 2.93 19.07 -4.02
CA ILE A 26 4.35 19.29 -3.70
C ILE A 26 4.59 20.75 -3.31
N TYR A 27 4.03 21.69 -4.07
CA TYR A 27 4.14 23.11 -3.77
C TYR A 27 3.59 23.45 -2.37
N VAL A 28 2.40 22.93 -2.03
CA VAL A 28 1.82 23.07 -0.69
C VAL A 28 2.71 22.43 0.38
N SER A 29 3.32 21.28 0.08
CA SER A 29 4.23 20.59 1.00
C SER A 29 5.53 21.36 1.24
N ILE A 30 6.05 22.04 0.21
CA ILE A 30 7.21 22.92 0.32
C ILE A 30 6.85 24.16 1.14
N ILE A 31 5.71 24.80 0.87
CA ILE A 31 5.25 25.95 1.65
C ILE A 31 5.07 25.58 3.12
N SER A 32 4.39 24.47 3.41
CA SER A 32 4.17 24.04 4.80
C SER A 32 5.50 23.77 5.53
N SER A 33 6.46 23.18 4.82
CA SER A 33 7.83 23.01 5.30
C SER A 33 8.50 24.35 5.60
N ILE A 34 8.40 25.33 4.71
CA ILE A 34 8.99 26.67 4.88
C ILE A 34 8.35 27.39 6.07
N THR A 35 7.03 27.35 6.20
CA THR A 35 6.32 27.94 7.35
C THR A 35 6.69 27.27 8.67
N GLY A 36 7.08 25.99 8.63
CA GLY A 36 7.55 25.21 9.78
C GLY A 36 9.01 25.49 10.19
N ILE A 37 9.76 26.31 9.45
CA ILE A 37 11.20 26.56 9.70
C ILE A 37 11.49 27.15 11.08
N ASN A 38 10.52 27.78 11.73
CA ASN A 38 10.72 28.37 13.05
C ASN A 38 10.45 27.40 14.21
N PHE A 39 9.89 26.21 13.95
CA PHE A 39 9.50 25.27 14.99
C PHE A 39 10.44 24.07 15.04
N TYR A 40 10.84 23.66 16.23
CA TYR A 40 11.62 22.43 16.45
C TYR A 40 10.85 21.52 17.41
N LEU A 41 10.49 20.33 16.92
CA LEU A 41 9.68 19.35 17.62
C LEU A 41 10.34 17.96 17.44
N PRO A 42 11.28 17.58 18.33
CA PRO A 42 12.09 16.37 18.17
C PRO A 42 11.28 15.07 18.19
N GLU A 43 10.07 15.09 18.75
CA GLU A 43 9.17 13.94 18.78
C GLU A 43 8.68 13.53 17.38
N TYR A 44 8.64 14.48 16.43
CA TYR A 44 8.25 14.21 15.04
C TYR A 44 9.27 13.34 14.28
N ARG A 45 10.46 13.10 14.86
CA ARG A 45 11.45 12.16 14.32
C ARG A 45 10.86 10.76 14.20
N TYR A 46 10.14 10.31 15.22
CA TYR A 46 9.49 9.00 15.25
C TYR A 46 8.33 8.91 14.26
N VAL A 47 7.56 10.01 14.14
CA VAL A 47 6.48 10.15 13.15
C VAL A 47 7.03 10.02 11.73
N TYR A 48 8.14 10.68 11.43
CA TYR A 48 8.79 10.61 10.12
C TYR A 48 9.22 9.17 9.77
N ILE A 49 9.84 8.47 10.72
CA ILE A 49 10.28 7.07 10.54
C ILE A 49 9.08 6.15 10.32
N LEU A 50 8.00 6.37 11.07
CA LEU A 50 6.75 5.62 10.93
C LEU A 50 6.11 5.82 9.55
N ILE A 51 5.96 7.07 9.09
CA ILE A 51 5.43 7.37 7.76
C ILE A 51 6.30 6.71 6.69
N SER A 52 7.61 6.79 6.83
CA SER A 52 8.57 6.17 5.90
C SER A 52 8.39 4.64 5.82
N ALA A 53 8.29 3.97 6.96
CA ALA A 53 8.07 2.53 7.05
C ALA A 53 6.70 2.11 6.47
N ILE A 54 5.65 2.87 6.77
CA ILE A 54 4.30 2.69 6.24
C ILE A 54 4.31 2.81 4.71
N PHE A 55 4.94 3.86 4.17
CA PHE A 55 5.02 4.10 2.74
C PHE A 55 5.70 2.93 2.04
N ILE A 56 6.89 2.54 2.51
CA ILE A 56 7.63 1.41 1.93
C ILE A 56 6.80 0.12 1.97
N LEU A 57 5.94 -0.07 2.97
CA LEU A 57 5.02 -1.21 3.01
C LEU A 57 3.80 -1.12 2.13
N LEU A 58 3.23 0.07 1.92
CA LEU A 58 2.17 0.25 0.94
C LEU A 58 2.67 -0.14 -0.46
N PHE A 59 3.93 0.17 -0.72
CA PHE A 59 4.61 0.09 -2.00
C PHE A 59 5.30 -1.26 -2.26
N SER A 60 5.84 -1.91 -1.22
CA SER A 60 6.42 -3.26 -1.32
C SER A 60 5.41 -4.39 -1.49
N ARG A 61 4.10 -4.09 -1.42
CA ARG A 61 3.04 -5.08 -1.72
C ARG A 61 3.27 -5.66 -3.10
N PRO A 62 2.95 -6.94 -3.36
CA PRO A 62 3.25 -7.62 -4.62
C PRO A 62 2.50 -7.06 -5.85
N SER A 63 2.82 -5.84 -6.24
CA SER A 63 2.71 -5.30 -7.58
C SER A 63 3.78 -5.92 -8.48
N ARG A 64 3.43 -6.20 -9.74
CA ARG A 64 4.43 -6.28 -10.82
C ARG A 64 4.87 -4.85 -11.19
N ILE A 65 5.98 -4.72 -11.92
CA ILE A 65 6.41 -3.40 -12.42
C ILE A 65 5.21 -2.83 -13.17
N PRO A 66 4.85 -1.55 -12.97
CA PRO A 66 3.75 -0.94 -13.69
C PRO A 66 4.15 -0.71 -15.14
N LEU A 67 4.28 -1.79 -15.90
CA LEU A 67 4.34 -1.80 -17.35
C LEU A 67 2.92 -1.92 -17.85
N MET A 68 2.52 -0.99 -18.71
CA MET A 68 1.29 -1.16 -19.48
C MET A 68 1.55 -2.19 -20.57
N LYS A 69 0.49 -2.89 -20.99
CA LYS A 69 0.56 -3.80 -22.14
C LYS A 69 1.09 -3.08 -23.39
N SER A 70 0.63 -1.85 -23.62
CA SER A 70 1.12 -0.97 -24.69
C SER A 70 2.61 -0.64 -24.57
N ASP A 71 3.17 -0.56 -23.35
CA ASP A 71 4.60 -0.32 -23.18
C ASP A 71 5.39 -1.54 -23.68
N ILE A 72 4.88 -2.76 -23.45
CA ILE A 72 5.52 -3.97 -23.97
C ILE A 72 5.35 -4.06 -25.48
N ASP A 73 4.13 -3.90 -25.98
CA ASP A 73 3.84 -4.06 -27.41
C ASP A 73 4.54 -3.00 -28.27
N PHE A 74 4.71 -1.77 -27.77
CA PHE A 74 5.34 -0.67 -28.52
C PHE A 74 6.86 -0.59 -28.29
N LEU A 75 7.32 -0.69 -27.04
CA LEU A 75 8.71 -0.34 -26.72
C LEU A 75 9.69 -1.49 -27.01
N TYR A 76 9.22 -2.74 -27.06
CA TYR A 76 10.06 -3.88 -27.45
C TYR A 76 10.22 -4.02 -28.96
N VAL A 77 9.31 -3.45 -29.75
CA VAL A 77 9.43 -3.37 -31.21
C VAL A 77 10.25 -2.14 -31.63
N SER A 78 10.40 -1.16 -30.73
CA SER A 78 11.14 0.08 -31.00
C SER A 78 12.66 -0.08 -30.81
N PRO A 79 13.50 0.58 -31.63
CA PRO A 79 14.96 0.53 -31.52
C PRO A 79 15.49 1.44 -30.40
N ILE A 80 15.06 1.20 -29.16
CA ILE A 80 15.45 1.96 -27.97
C ILE A 80 16.42 1.13 -27.13
N LYS A 81 17.47 1.76 -26.60
CA LYS A 81 18.39 1.10 -25.66
C LYS A 81 17.65 0.68 -24.39
N LYS A 82 17.87 -0.54 -23.90
CA LYS A 82 17.25 -1.07 -22.67
C LYS A 82 17.47 -0.15 -21.46
N THR A 83 18.66 0.45 -21.35
CA THR A 83 19.04 1.43 -20.31
C THR A 83 18.13 2.67 -20.33
N ASP A 84 17.88 3.23 -21.52
CA ASP A 84 17.07 4.44 -21.68
C ASP A 84 15.61 4.16 -21.32
N PHE A 85 15.13 2.96 -21.64
CA PHE A 85 13.78 2.51 -21.28
C PHE A 85 13.64 2.27 -19.76
N ALA A 86 14.61 1.57 -19.15
CA ALA A 86 14.64 1.33 -17.71
C ALA A 86 14.65 2.64 -16.91
N LEU A 87 15.46 3.62 -17.34
CA LEU A 87 15.47 4.97 -16.77
C LEU A 87 14.14 5.69 -16.92
N ALA A 88 13.48 5.59 -18.08
CA ALA A 88 12.20 6.23 -18.30
C ALA A 88 11.06 5.61 -17.46
N ILE A 89 11.07 4.29 -17.25
CA ILE A 89 10.18 3.61 -16.30
C ILE A 89 10.47 4.07 -14.87
N PHE A 90 11.74 4.12 -14.47
CA PHE A 90 12.14 4.57 -13.13
C PHE A 90 11.61 5.98 -12.85
N ILE A 91 11.80 6.93 -13.77
CA ILE A 91 11.32 8.31 -13.64
C ILE A 91 9.79 8.35 -13.57
N SER A 92 9.10 7.60 -14.44
CA SER A 92 7.64 7.49 -14.39
C SER A 92 7.16 6.95 -13.05
N TYR A 93 7.89 6.00 -12.47
CA TYR A 93 7.54 5.41 -11.19
C TYR A 93 7.79 6.38 -10.03
N TYR A 94 8.91 7.10 -10.08
CA TYR A 94 9.27 8.13 -9.12
C TYR A 94 8.22 9.26 -9.06
N ILE A 95 7.65 9.67 -10.20
CA ILE A 95 6.58 10.69 -10.23
C ILE A 95 5.31 10.25 -9.48
N VAL A 96 5.06 8.94 -9.35
CA VAL A 96 3.89 8.45 -8.59
C VAL A 96 4.26 8.12 -7.17
N SER A 97 5.25 7.25 -6.97
CA SER A 97 5.61 6.72 -5.66
C SER A 97 6.47 7.72 -4.88
N GLY A 98 7.55 8.22 -5.51
CA GLY A 98 8.51 9.13 -4.89
C GLY A 98 7.93 10.50 -4.57
N MET A 99 7.21 11.11 -5.51
CA MET A 99 6.54 12.40 -5.28
C MET A 99 5.43 12.32 -4.24
N MET A 100 4.67 11.21 -4.19
CA MET A 100 3.69 11.02 -3.10
C MET A 100 4.38 10.88 -1.76
N LEU A 101 5.48 10.12 -1.68
CA LEU A 101 6.27 10.03 -0.45
C LEU A 101 6.80 11.40 -0.03
N LEU A 102 7.25 12.23 -0.97
CA LEU A 102 7.67 13.60 -0.68
C LEU A 102 6.54 14.44 -0.12
N ILE A 103 5.36 14.44 -0.74
CA ILE A 103 4.20 15.21 -0.26
C ILE A 103 3.91 14.92 1.23
N PHE A 104 4.08 13.67 1.66
CA PHE A 104 3.84 13.29 3.05
C PHE A 104 5.02 13.54 3.99
N LEU A 105 6.28 13.40 3.55
CA LEU A 105 7.45 13.50 4.43
C LEU A 105 8.05 14.91 4.54
N LEU A 106 8.01 15.70 3.47
CA LEU A 106 8.63 17.03 3.42
C LEU A 106 8.16 17.93 4.58
N PRO A 107 6.85 18.04 4.86
CA PRO A 107 6.35 18.87 5.96
C PRO A 107 6.94 18.49 7.32
N PHE A 108 7.24 17.21 7.54
CA PHE A 108 7.78 16.73 8.81
C PHE A 108 9.30 16.89 8.92
N SER A 109 10.03 16.85 7.80
CA SER A 109 11.50 16.95 7.80
C SER A 109 12.01 18.17 8.56
N VAL A 110 11.35 19.32 8.39
CA VAL A 110 11.77 20.61 8.95
C VAL A 110 11.57 20.71 10.47
N TYR A 111 10.63 19.96 11.05
CA TYR A 111 10.41 19.97 12.50
C TYR A 111 11.46 19.15 13.27
N THR A 112 12.18 18.25 12.58
CA THR A 112 13.05 17.26 13.23
C THR A 112 14.47 17.72 13.53
N VAL A 113 14.92 18.78 12.85
CA VAL A 113 16.29 19.31 12.93
C VAL A 113 16.24 20.78 13.33
N SER A 114 17.12 21.21 14.22
CA SER A 114 17.25 22.60 14.64
C SER A 114 18.14 23.41 13.67
N GLY A 115 17.85 24.70 13.52
CA GLY A 115 18.65 25.64 12.73
C GLY A 115 18.35 25.62 11.22
N ILE A 116 18.46 26.79 10.59
CA ILE A 116 18.07 27.00 9.17
C ILE A 116 18.88 26.10 8.22
N TYR A 117 20.19 26.02 8.43
CA TYR A 117 21.08 25.17 7.63
C TYR A 117 20.74 23.68 7.77
N GLY A 118 20.52 23.21 9.01
CA GLY A 118 20.15 21.82 9.26
C GLY A 118 18.80 21.44 8.64
N LYS A 119 17.85 22.38 8.65
CA LYS A 119 16.53 22.21 8.02
C LYS A 119 16.61 22.14 6.50
N ALA A 120 17.43 22.98 5.88
CA ALA A 120 17.67 22.92 4.44
C ALA A 120 18.27 21.56 4.04
N ILE A 121 19.23 21.05 4.82
CA ILE A 121 19.82 19.73 4.56
C ILE A 121 18.80 18.60 4.80
N ALA A 122 17.95 18.69 5.82
CA ALA A 122 16.89 17.71 6.05
C ALA A 122 15.88 17.64 4.90
N MET A 123 15.56 18.78 4.28
CA MET A 123 14.72 18.83 3.08
C MET A 123 15.42 18.16 1.88
N THR A 124 16.71 18.41 1.66
CA THR A 124 17.46 17.75 0.58
C THR A 124 17.60 16.25 0.82
N ASP A 125 17.87 15.83 2.05
CA ASP A 125 17.99 14.42 2.41
C ASP A 125 16.65 13.69 2.30
N THR A 126 15.53 14.38 2.53
CA THR A 126 14.18 13.84 2.28
C THR A 126 13.95 13.58 0.78
N VAL A 127 14.48 14.43 -0.10
CA VAL A 127 14.48 14.18 -1.56
C VAL A 127 15.36 12.99 -1.93
N ILE A 128 16.55 12.89 -1.34
CA ILE A 128 17.43 11.74 -1.58
C ILE A 128 16.80 10.44 -1.06
N PHE A 129 16.13 10.50 0.09
CA PHE A 129 15.41 9.37 0.68
C PHE A 129 14.28 8.88 -0.23
N SER A 130 13.52 9.78 -0.86
CA SER A 130 12.43 9.39 -1.75
C SER A 130 12.95 8.61 -2.97
N PHE A 131 14.10 8.99 -3.52
CA PHE A 131 14.78 8.22 -4.57
C PHE A 131 15.20 6.85 -4.07
N PHE A 132 15.82 6.77 -2.88
CA PHE A 132 16.20 5.50 -2.26
C PHE A 132 15.00 4.57 -2.04
N ALA A 133 13.88 5.10 -1.52
CA ALA A 133 12.66 4.33 -1.27
C ALA A 133 12.08 3.75 -2.57
N VAL A 134 11.98 4.56 -3.62
CA VAL A 134 11.50 4.13 -4.95
C VAL A 134 12.44 3.10 -5.58
N ALA A 135 13.75 3.31 -5.50
CA ALA A 135 14.73 2.37 -6.03
C ALA A 135 14.67 1.01 -5.32
N SER A 136 14.56 1.04 -3.99
CA SER A 136 14.42 -0.16 -3.15
C SER A 136 13.13 -0.93 -3.44
N GLU A 137 12.04 -0.21 -3.71
CA GLU A 137 10.79 -0.79 -4.16
C GLU A 137 10.93 -1.50 -5.52
N LEU A 138 11.58 -0.86 -6.50
CA LEU A 138 11.81 -1.44 -7.83
C LEU A 138 12.69 -2.68 -7.77
N ILE A 139 13.73 -2.70 -6.91
CA ILE A 139 14.50 -3.92 -6.61
C ILE A 139 13.59 -5.03 -6.10
N SER A 140 12.77 -4.71 -5.10
CA SER A 140 11.82 -5.65 -4.50
C SER A 140 10.87 -6.23 -5.57
N ILE A 141 10.40 -5.42 -6.52
CA ILE A 141 9.57 -5.90 -7.63
C ILE A 141 10.34 -6.81 -8.60
N SER A 142 11.58 -6.48 -8.94
CA SER A 142 12.42 -7.32 -9.81
C SER A 142 12.70 -8.70 -9.20
N MET A 143 12.80 -8.78 -7.87
CA MET A 143 13.04 -10.02 -7.13
C MET A 143 11.75 -10.57 -6.51
N GLN A 144 10.76 -10.88 -7.34
CA GLN A 144 9.40 -11.27 -6.89
C GLN A 144 9.41 -12.31 -5.77
N LYS A 145 10.27 -13.34 -5.81
CA LYS A 145 10.33 -14.39 -4.77
C LYS A 145 10.70 -13.88 -3.37
N TYR A 146 11.56 -12.87 -3.27
CA TYR A 146 12.06 -12.33 -2.01
C TYR A 146 11.49 -10.94 -1.68
N LYS A 147 10.48 -10.49 -2.44
CA LYS A 147 9.91 -9.14 -2.39
C LYS A 147 9.66 -8.65 -0.96
N ILE A 148 8.92 -9.45 -0.21
CA ILE A 148 8.47 -9.09 1.14
C ILE A 148 9.59 -9.20 2.17
N LEU A 149 10.54 -10.12 1.96
CA LEU A 149 11.75 -10.22 2.80
C LEU A 149 12.62 -8.97 2.61
N ILE A 150 12.84 -8.56 1.36
CA ILE A 150 13.57 -7.32 1.02
C ILE A 150 12.87 -6.12 1.66
N ALA A 151 11.53 -6.03 1.57
CA ALA A 151 10.76 -4.98 2.21
C ALA A 151 10.97 -4.95 3.74
N SER A 152 10.91 -6.12 4.38
CA SER A 152 11.10 -6.27 5.81
C SER A 152 12.50 -5.82 6.24
N ILE A 153 13.53 -6.17 5.45
CA ILE A 153 14.91 -5.72 5.68
C ILE A 153 15.03 -4.20 5.53
N ILE A 154 14.42 -3.61 4.51
CA ILE A 154 14.45 -2.14 4.32
C ILE A 154 13.78 -1.42 5.48
N ILE A 155 12.65 -1.95 5.98
CA ILE A 155 11.97 -1.35 7.14
C ILE A 155 12.82 -1.49 8.39
N LEU A 156 13.47 -2.64 8.61
CA LEU A 156 14.40 -2.81 9.72
C LEU A 156 15.61 -1.87 9.59
N TYR A 157 16.12 -1.65 8.38
CA TYR A 157 17.19 -0.70 8.12
C TYR A 157 16.78 0.74 8.44
N ILE A 158 15.55 1.13 8.09
CA ILE A 158 15.00 2.43 8.46
C ILE A 158 14.72 2.51 9.96
N ALA A 159 14.15 1.46 10.56
CA ALA A 159 13.88 1.37 11.98
C ALA A 159 15.15 1.45 12.84
N SER A 160 16.27 0.95 12.32
CA SER A 160 17.55 0.97 13.01
C SER A 160 17.99 2.39 13.40
N THR A 161 17.55 3.42 12.64
CA THR A 161 17.86 4.82 12.97
C THR A 161 17.21 5.26 14.27
N ALA A 162 16.02 4.75 14.59
CA ALA A 162 15.33 5.08 15.84
C ALA A 162 15.94 4.41 17.07
N ILE A 163 16.74 3.35 16.86
CA ILE A 163 17.34 2.57 17.94
C ILE A 163 18.78 3.02 18.17
N PHE A 164 19.55 3.18 17.09
CA PHE A 164 20.99 3.46 17.16
C PHE A 164 21.36 4.90 16.82
N GLY A 165 20.42 5.73 16.33
CA GLY A 165 20.70 7.08 15.83
C GLY A 165 21.39 7.11 14.45
N TYR A 166 21.93 5.99 13.98
CA TYR A 166 22.59 5.83 12.69
C TYR A 166 21.74 5.02 11.71
N GLY A 167 21.84 5.35 10.42
CA GLY A 167 21.13 4.67 9.32
C GLY A 167 20.68 5.66 8.24
N PRO A 168 19.76 5.26 7.33
CA PRO A 168 19.39 6.08 6.18
C PRO A 168 18.65 7.36 6.56
N LEU A 169 18.10 7.44 7.78
CA LEU A 169 17.44 8.62 8.33
C LEU A 169 18.22 9.24 9.49
N GLY A 170 19.53 8.99 9.61
CA GLY A 170 20.35 9.52 10.72
C GLY A 170 20.37 11.06 10.80
N PHE A 171 20.17 11.74 9.67
CA PHE A 171 20.10 13.21 9.60
C PHE A 171 19.00 13.79 10.50
N ILE A 172 17.89 13.05 10.68
CA ILE A 172 16.74 13.42 11.50
C ILE A 172 17.10 13.48 13.00
N PHE A 173 18.11 12.71 13.43
CA PHE A 173 18.60 12.71 14.81
C PHE A 173 19.69 13.76 15.07
N GLY A 174 20.06 14.56 14.06
CA GLY A 174 21.12 15.58 14.16
C GLY A 174 22.47 15.10 13.63
N HIS A 175 22.59 13.85 13.20
CA HIS A 175 23.78 13.32 12.51
C HIS A 175 23.75 13.67 11.02
N ILE A 176 23.78 14.98 10.72
CA ILE A 176 23.53 15.52 9.38
C ILE A 176 24.54 14.92 8.38
N TYR A 177 25.84 15.17 8.53
CA TYR A 177 26.84 14.73 7.55
C TYR A 177 26.91 13.20 7.37
N SER A 178 26.96 12.44 8.46
CA SER A 178 27.03 10.97 8.38
C SER A 178 25.74 10.38 7.85
N GLY A 179 24.58 10.94 8.22
CA GLY A 179 23.28 10.53 7.69
C GLY A 179 23.16 10.78 6.19
N THR A 180 23.56 11.97 5.72
CA THR A 180 23.58 12.34 4.30
C THR A 180 24.51 11.42 3.49
N LEU A 181 25.69 11.07 4.01
CA LEU A 181 26.60 10.15 3.31
C LEU A 181 26.01 8.74 3.19
N ILE A 182 25.43 8.22 4.28
CA ILE A 182 24.82 6.88 4.30
C ILE A 182 23.64 6.81 3.33
N ILE A 183 22.78 7.84 3.30
CA ILE A 183 21.60 7.84 2.43
C ILE A 183 21.97 8.00 0.96
N ILE A 184 22.98 8.83 0.63
CA ILE A 184 23.49 8.96 -0.74
C ILE A 184 24.08 7.63 -1.22
N ALA A 185 24.93 7.00 -0.40
CA ALA A 185 25.50 5.69 -0.73
C ALA A 185 24.40 4.65 -0.95
N SER A 186 23.42 4.59 -0.04
CA SER A 186 22.27 3.69 -0.13
C SER A 186 21.44 3.95 -1.39
N MET A 187 21.20 5.22 -1.74
CA MET A 187 20.48 5.63 -2.95
C MET A 187 21.21 5.18 -4.21
N ILE A 188 22.51 5.44 -4.33
CA ILE A 188 23.30 5.10 -5.52
C ILE A 188 23.29 3.58 -5.74
N ILE A 189 23.53 2.80 -4.68
CA ILE A 189 23.51 1.33 -4.72
C ILE A 189 22.12 0.85 -5.13
N ALA A 190 21.07 1.34 -4.48
CA ALA A 190 19.70 0.95 -4.78
C ALA A 190 19.31 1.31 -6.22
N MET A 191 19.69 2.50 -6.69
CA MET A 191 19.38 2.97 -8.04
C MET A 191 20.06 2.09 -9.10
N TYR A 192 21.34 1.75 -8.91
CA TYR A 192 22.07 0.83 -9.80
C TYR A 192 21.37 -0.52 -9.93
N PHE A 193 21.05 -1.18 -8.80
CA PHE A 193 20.37 -2.47 -8.81
C PHE A 193 18.94 -2.37 -9.35
N SER A 194 18.24 -1.26 -9.13
CA SER A 194 16.88 -1.05 -9.65
C SER A 194 16.86 -0.96 -11.18
N ILE A 195 17.82 -0.23 -11.78
CA ILE A 195 17.93 -0.07 -13.24
C ILE A 195 18.30 -1.41 -13.88
N LYS A 196 19.32 -2.09 -13.33
CA LYS A 196 19.73 -3.42 -13.81
C LYS A 196 18.60 -4.45 -13.66
N GLY A 197 17.83 -4.37 -12.58
CA GLY A 197 16.64 -5.20 -12.37
C GLY A 197 15.55 -4.96 -13.41
N LEU A 198 15.30 -3.69 -13.76
CA LEU A 198 14.33 -3.29 -14.79
C LEU A 198 14.76 -3.73 -16.20
N GLU A 199 16.05 -3.62 -16.52
CA GLU A 199 16.62 -4.10 -17.78
C GLU A 199 16.39 -5.60 -17.96
N ASN A 200 16.68 -6.40 -16.93
CA ASN A 200 16.53 -7.86 -16.97
C ASN A 200 15.07 -8.33 -16.89
N TYR A 201 14.20 -7.57 -16.20
CA TYR A 201 12.79 -7.90 -16.12
C TYR A 201 12.12 -7.88 -17.50
N SER A 202 12.65 -7.08 -18.41
CA SER A 202 12.15 -6.99 -19.77
C SER A 202 12.17 -8.34 -20.50
N ASP A 203 13.21 -9.13 -20.25
CA ASP A 203 13.40 -10.45 -20.82
C ASP A 203 12.53 -11.53 -20.12
N LEU A 204 12.23 -11.34 -18.83
CA LEU A 204 11.40 -12.27 -18.03
C LEU A 204 9.91 -12.20 -18.39
N SER A 205 9.38 -11.00 -18.69
CA SER A 205 7.97 -10.84 -19.09
C SER A 205 7.62 -11.50 -20.42
N ILE A 206 8.59 -11.66 -21.33
CA ILE A 206 8.41 -12.31 -22.64
C ILE A 206 8.34 -13.83 -22.51
N SER A 207 9.01 -14.41 -21.50
CA SER A 207 9.14 -15.87 -21.38
C SER A 207 7.85 -16.60 -21.03
N GLY A 208 6.74 -15.89 -20.74
CA GLY A 208 5.46 -16.51 -20.38
C GLY A 208 5.53 -17.41 -19.14
N LYS A 209 6.67 -17.43 -18.43
CA LYS A 209 6.85 -18.13 -17.17
C LYS A 209 6.07 -17.35 -16.13
N SER A 210 4.75 -17.52 -16.14
CA SER A 210 3.97 -17.45 -14.92
C SER A 210 4.76 -18.25 -13.91
N LEU A 211 5.05 -17.69 -12.74
CA LEU A 211 5.53 -18.48 -11.61
C LEU A 211 4.49 -19.59 -11.41
N GLU A 212 4.74 -20.73 -12.04
CA GLU A 212 4.03 -21.97 -11.82
C GLU A 212 4.33 -22.32 -10.38
N SER A 213 3.35 -22.03 -9.53
CA SER A 213 3.31 -22.59 -8.21
C SER A 213 2.35 -23.76 -8.23
N ASP A 214 2.71 -24.75 -7.41
CA ASP A 214 2.07 -26.05 -7.28
C ASP A 214 0.56 -25.99 -7.45
N ASN A 215 0.03 -26.92 -8.25
CA ASN A 215 -1.39 -27.10 -8.47
C ASN A 215 -2.13 -27.12 -7.13
N ILE A 216 -2.94 -26.08 -6.86
CA ILE A 216 -3.85 -26.12 -5.72
C ILE A 216 -4.83 -27.25 -6.00
N GLY A 217 -4.60 -28.41 -5.39
CA GLY A 217 -5.51 -29.54 -5.51
C GLY A 217 -6.88 -29.18 -4.92
N PHE A 218 -7.91 -29.31 -5.74
CA PHE A 218 -9.33 -29.18 -5.36
C PHE A 218 -10.09 -30.52 -5.39
N TYR A 219 -9.42 -31.60 -5.82
CA TYR A 219 -10.02 -32.91 -6.12
C TYR A 219 -10.85 -33.55 -4.98
N SER A 220 -10.64 -33.16 -3.72
CA SER A 220 -11.35 -33.72 -2.56
C SER A 220 -12.28 -32.75 -1.82
N LYS A 221 -12.52 -31.54 -2.36
CA LYS A 221 -13.28 -30.49 -1.64
C LYS A 221 -14.64 -30.21 -2.29
N LYS A 222 -15.68 -30.09 -1.45
CA LYS A 222 -17.02 -29.60 -1.87
C LYS A 222 -16.89 -28.21 -2.53
N GLY A 223 -17.71 -27.93 -3.54
CA GLY A 223 -17.61 -26.72 -4.39
C GLY A 223 -17.60 -25.38 -3.62
N CYS A 224 -18.30 -25.27 -2.49
CA CYS A 224 -18.22 -24.06 -1.65
C CYS A 224 -16.86 -23.90 -0.94
N MET A 225 -16.26 -25.02 -0.51
CA MET A 225 -14.98 -25.02 0.19
C MET A 225 -13.81 -24.81 -0.78
N SER A 226 -13.97 -25.18 -2.06
CA SER A 226 -12.99 -24.84 -3.09
C SER A 226 -12.97 -23.34 -3.39
N ILE A 227 -14.15 -22.68 -3.43
CA ILE A 227 -14.26 -21.22 -3.54
C ILE A 227 -13.54 -20.53 -2.38
N LEU A 228 -13.80 -20.95 -1.14
CA LEU A 228 -13.14 -20.40 0.05
C LEU A 228 -11.63 -20.61 0.01
N LYS A 229 -11.18 -21.84 -0.29
CA LYS A 229 -9.74 -22.16 -0.39
C LYS A 229 -9.07 -21.31 -1.49
N LYS A 230 -9.72 -21.17 -2.65
CA LYS A 230 -9.23 -20.34 -3.75
C LYS A 230 -9.12 -18.88 -3.30
N SER A 231 -10.16 -18.31 -2.70
CA SER A 231 -10.18 -16.89 -2.33
C SER A 231 -9.18 -16.57 -1.21
N TYR A 232 -8.95 -17.51 -0.29
CA TYR A 232 -7.93 -17.45 0.75
C TYR A 232 -6.51 -17.45 0.14
N TYR A 233 -6.13 -18.47 -0.63
CA TYR A 233 -4.75 -18.60 -1.14
C TYR A 233 -4.43 -17.74 -2.37
N MET A 234 -5.40 -17.39 -3.22
CA MET A 234 -5.14 -16.58 -4.42
C MET A 234 -5.15 -15.08 -4.10
N VAL A 235 -3.99 -14.47 -4.26
CA VAL A 235 -3.80 -13.03 -4.10
C VAL A 235 -3.71 -12.38 -5.47
N TYR A 236 -4.71 -11.57 -5.79
CA TYR A 236 -4.69 -10.68 -6.94
C TYR A 236 -4.09 -9.36 -6.51
N MET A 237 -3.09 -8.86 -7.24
CA MET A 237 -2.43 -7.58 -6.96
C MET A 237 -2.04 -6.90 -8.28
N ARG A 238 -1.79 -5.59 -8.24
CA ARG A 238 -1.54 -4.74 -9.43
C ARG A 238 -0.57 -5.39 -10.44
N GLY A 239 -1.11 -5.76 -11.60
CA GLY A 239 -0.32 -6.28 -12.74
C GLY A 239 -0.01 -7.79 -12.68
N GLY A 240 -0.64 -8.58 -11.82
CA GLY A 240 -0.46 -10.04 -11.86
C GLY A 240 -1.48 -10.83 -11.03
N ILE A 241 -1.87 -12.00 -11.54
CA ILE A 241 -2.29 -13.09 -10.65
C ILE A 241 -1.01 -13.66 -10.04
N VAL A 242 -0.88 -13.56 -8.72
CA VAL A 242 0.17 -14.26 -8.01
C VAL A 242 -0.44 -15.53 -7.45
N LYS A 243 -0.16 -16.66 -8.11
CA LYS A 243 -0.62 -17.98 -7.67
C LYS A 243 0.21 -18.40 -6.45
N ASN A 244 -0.47 -18.79 -5.37
CA ASN A 244 0.10 -19.53 -4.24
C ASN A 244 1.24 -18.80 -3.49
N TYR A 245 0.95 -17.63 -2.93
CA TYR A 245 1.85 -17.04 -1.94
C TYR A 245 1.59 -17.66 -0.58
N ASN A 246 2.66 -18.13 0.07
CA ASN A 246 2.59 -18.46 1.48
C ASN A 246 2.21 -17.17 2.24
N MET A 247 1.01 -17.14 2.81
CA MET A 247 0.46 -15.93 3.42
C MET A 247 1.25 -15.49 4.66
N PHE A 248 1.97 -16.42 5.29
CA PHE A 248 2.91 -16.13 6.36
C PHE A 248 4.00 -15.13 5.96
N ILE A 249 4.31 -15.00 4.67
CA ILE A 249 5.31 -14.04 4.20
C ILE A 249 4.84 -12.59 4.44
N PHE A 250 3.53 -12.31 4.48
CA PHE A 250 3.00 -10.97 4.72
C PHE A 250 2.95 -10.58 6.21
N ILE A 251 3.20 -11.52 7.13
CA ILE A 251 3.14 -11.28 8.57
C ILE A 251 4.34 -10.45 9.07
N PRO A 252 5.61 -10.80 8.78
CA PRO A 252 6.77 -10.05 9.25
C PRO A 252 6.67 -8.53 9.08
N PRO A 253 6.31 -7.97 7.91
CA PRO A 253 6.25 -6.52 7.76
C PRO A 253 5.19 -5.84 8.65
N GLY A 254 4.00 -6.46 8.80
CA GLY A 254 2.95 -5.93 9.67
C GLY A 254 3.32 -6.02 11.15
N VAL A 255 4.03 -7.07 11.54
CA VAL A 255 4.60 -7.25 12.89
C VAL A 255 5.68 -6.21 13.16
N ILE A 256 6.59 -5.97 12.23
CA ILE A 256 7.67 -4.97 12.39
C ILE A 256 7.10 -3.57 12.60
N ILE A 257 6.08 -3.15 11.82
CA ILE A 257 5.42 -1.84 12.07
C ILE A 257 4.77 -1.79 13.45
N ALA A 258 4.03 -2.84 13.83
CA ALA A 258 3.36 -2.85 15.12
C ALA A 258 4.38 -2.80 16.28
N MET A 259 5.51 -3.50 16.15
CA MET A 259 6.63 -3.43 17.09
C MET A 259 7.29 -2.04 17.11
N LEU A 260 7.41 -1.37 15.96
CA LEU A 260 7.92 0.01 15.89
C LEU A 260 7.01 0.99 16.62
N ILE A 261 5.69 0.85 16.45
CA ILE A 261 4.71 1.69 17.15
C ILE A 261 4.81 1.45 18.65
N PHE A 262 4.84 0.19 19.07
CA PHE A 262 5.03 -0.20 20.46
C PHE A 262 6.33 0.40 21.05
N TYR A 263 7.44 0.33 20.31
CA TYR A 263 8.71 0.92 20.72
C TYR A 263 8.63 2.46 20.84
N PHE A 264 7.99 3.14 19.89
CA PHE A 264 7.82 4.60 19.95
C PHE A 264 6.96 5.02 21.13
N PHE A 265 5.93 4.25 21.48
CA PHE A 265 5.10 4.55 22.64
C PHE A 265 5.88 4.48 23.96
N ILE A 266 6.79 3.53 24.11
CA ILE A 266 7.68 3.46 25.28
C ILE A 266 8.61 4.67 25.34
N LYS A 267 9.02 5.20 24.18
CA LYS A 267 10.03 6.26 24.09
C LYS A 267 9.47 7.68 24.13
N ILE A 268 8.19 7.89 23.85
CA ILE A 268 7.57 9.22 23.85
C ILE A 268 6.97 9.47 25.25
N PRO A 269 7.57 10.36 26.06
CA PRO A 269 7.16 10.57 27.45
C PRO A 269 5.77 11.24 27.58
N ASP A 270 5.40 12.10 26.62
CA ASP A 270 4.09 12.75 26.58
C ASP A 270 3.11 12.00 25.67
N LYS A 271 2.14 11.32 26.29
CA LYS A 271 1.02 10.62 25.62
C LYS A 271 -0.05 11.59 25.08
N GLY A 272 0.33 12.83 24.74
CA GLY A 272 -0.57 13.86 24.22
C GLY A 272 -0.86 13.70 22.73
N PHE A 273 -1.06 14.83 22.04
CA PHE A 273 -1.44 14.93 20.62
C PHE A 273 -0.57 14.08 19.68
N LEU A 274 0.73 13.94 19.93
CA LEU A 274 1.63 13.21 19.05
C LEU A 274 1.34 11.69 19.04
N SER A 275 0.95 11.14 20.19
CA SER A 275 0.53 9.74 20.31
C SER A 275 -0.76 9.48 19.52
N GLU A 276 -1.72 10.42 19.57
CA GLU A 276 -2.96 10.40 18.79
C GLU A 276 -2.70 10.57 17.30
N PHE A 277 -1.74 11.42 16.92
CA PHE A 277 -1.35 11.60 15.54
C PHE A 277 -0.73 10.33 14.93
N ILE A 278 0.12 9.63 15.68
CA ILE A 278 0.66 8.32 15.27
C ILE A 278 -0.47 7.31 15.09
N MET A 279 -1.50 7.33 15.95
CA MET A 279 -2.70 6.49 15.78
C MET A 279 -3.44 6.81 14.48
N ILE A 280 -3.69 8.09 14.22
CA ILE A 280 -4.36 8.55 13.00
C ILE A 280 -3.63 8.01 11.76
N LEU A 281 -2.31 8.16 11.73
CA LEU A 281 -1.49 7.68 10.62
C LEU A 281 -1.58 6.16 10.44
N PHE A 282 -1.56 5.40 11.53
CA PHE A 282 -1.68 3.95 11.46
C PHE A 282 -3.08 3.49 11.03
N ILE A 283 -4.14 4.13 11.53
CA ILE A 283 -5.52 3.88 11.14
C ILE A 283 -5.74 4.23 9.65
N LEU A 284 -5.16 5.34 9.18
CA LEU A 284 -5.16 5.69 7.76
C LEU A 284 -4.44 4.62 6.93
N TYR A 285 -3.28 4.14 7.37
CA TYR A 285 -2.58 3.04 6.72
C TYR A 285 -3.45 1.78 6.61
N LEU A 286 -4.06 1.36 7.72
CA LEU A 286 -4.94 0.20 7.76
C LEU A 286 -6.14 0.36 6.82
N THR A 287 -6.73 1.56 6.80
CA THR A 287 -7.85 1.88 5.90
C THR A 287 -7.40 1.77 4.45
N ILE A 288 -6.32 2.46 4.05
CA ILE A 288 -5.74 2.41 2.70
C ILE A 288 -5.39 0.97 2.29
N PHE A 289 -4.85 0.17 3.21
CA PHE A 289 -4.59 -1.25 2.97
C PHE A 289 -5.86 -2.02 2.61
N SER A 290 -6.90 -1.87 3.42
CA SER A 290 -8.19 -2.54 3.25
C SER A 290 -8.80 -2.24 1.89
N ILE A 291 -8.67 -0.99 1.45
CA ILE A 291 -9.17 -0.53 0.15
C ILE A 291 -8.37 -1.11 -1.01
N SER A 292 -7.05 -1.17 -0.88
CA SER A 292 -6.22 -1.84 -1.90
C SER A 292 -6.61 -3.31 -2.04
N MET A 293 -6.97 -3.98 -0.94
CA MET A 293 -7.50 -5.33 -0.96
C MET A 293 -8.88 -5.39 -1.62
N ILE A 294 -9.81 -4.48 -1.31
CA ILE A 294 -11.15 -4.43 -1.94
C ILE A 294 -11.04 -4.29 -3.46
N GLN A 295 -10.24 -3.35 -3.95
CA GLN A 295 -10.05 -3.11 -5.39
C GLN A 295 -9.54 -4.37 -6.10
N ASN A 296 -8.49 -4.97 -5.57
CA ASN A 296 -7.89 -6.12 -6.22
C ASN A 296 -8.75 -7.39 -6.06
N THR A 297 -9.70 -7.40 -5.13
CA THR A 297 -10.49 -8.61 -4.84
C THR A 297 -11.44 -8.96 -5.98
N PHE A 298 -12.19 -8.01 -6.52
CA PHE A 298 -13.20 -8.31 -7.55
C PHE A 298 -12.75 -8.00 -8.98
N MET A 299 -11.85 -7.03 -9.19
CA MET A 299 -11.45 -6.61 -10.54
C MET A 299 -10.75 -7.72 -11.34
N TYR A 300 -10.08 -8.66 -10.67
CA TYR A 300 -9.37 -9.78 -11.32
C TYR A 300 -10.18 -11.08 -11.31
N GLU A 301 -11.35 -11.11 -10.69
CA GLU A 301 -12.18 -12.30 -10.64
C GLU A 301 -13.07 -12.35 -11.90
N ARG A 302 -13.12 -13.50 -12.58
CA ARG A 302 -14.06 -13.74 -13.68
C ARG A 302 -15.43 -14.09 -13.12
N GLY A 303 -16.05 -13.13 -12.44
CA GLY A 303 -17.31 -13.32 -11.72
C GLY A 303 -18.42 -13.90 -12.59
N TRP A 304 -18.51 -13.47 -13.85
CA TRP A 304 -19.53 -13.94 -14.80
C TRP A 304 -19.46 -15.45 -15.05
N LEU A 305 -18.26 -16.05 -15.14
CA LEU A 305 -18.10 -17.50 -15.28
C LEU A 305 -18.60 -18.22 -14.03
N SER A 306 -18.21 -17.72 -12.86
CA SER A 306 -18.56 -18.31 -11.57
C SER A 306 -20.06 -18.23 -11.27
N PHE A 307 -20.72 -17.13 -11.65
CA PHE A 307 -22.15 -16.91 -11.41
C PHE A 307 -23.06 -17.77 -12.29
N ASN A 308 -22.56 -18.27 -13.43
CA ASN A 308 -23.29 -19.24 -14.25
C ASN A 308 -23.30 -20.63 -13.63
N SER A 309 -22.28 -20.96 -12.82
CA SER A 309 -22.15 -22.29 -12.19
C SER A 309 -22.71 -22.36 -10.77
N VAL A 310 -22.78 -21.24 -10.05
CA VAL A 310 -23.21 -21.18 -8.64
C VAL A 310 -24.03 -19.93 -8.40
N ASP A 311 -25.10 -20.03 -7.60
CA ASP A 311 -25.90 -18.88 -7.15
C ASP A 311 -24.99 -17.74 -6.62
N PRO A 312 -25.07 -16.51 -7.16
CA PRO A 312 -24.18 -15.41 -6.80
C PRO A 312 -24.08 -15.15 -5.29
N ALA A 313 -25.19 -15.32 -4.55
CA ALA A 313 -25.20 -15.15 -3.11
C ALA A 313 -24.33 -16.18 -2.38
N VAL A 314 -24.39 -17.45 -2.81
CA VAL A 314 -23.57 -18.52 -2.25
C VAL A 314 -22.11 -18.29 -2.60
N TYR A 315 -21.81 -18.01 -3.87
CA TYR A 315 -20.46 -17.73 -4.32
C TYR A 315 -19.81 -16.57 -3.53
N MET A 316 -20.49 -15.43 -3.47
CA MET A 316 -19.97 -14.23 -2.81
C MET A 316 -19.74 -14.43 -1.31
N ARG A 317 -20.60 -15.20 -0.61
CA ARG A 317 -20.40 -15.50 0.80
C ARG A 317 -19.07 -16.24 1.04
N TYR A 318 -18.83 -17.35 0.36
CA TYR A 318 -17.60 -18.14 0.54
C TYR A 318 -16.37 -17.40 0.01
N PHE A 319 -16.53 -16.67 -1.09
CA PHE A 319 -15.48 -15.84 -1.66
C PHE A 319 -15.01 -14.77 -0.66
N LEU A 320 -15.93 -13.97 -0.11
CA LEU A 320 -15.62 -12.91 0.85
C LEU A 320 -15.12 -13.46 2.18
N LEU A 321 -15.68 -14.57 2.67
CA LEU A 321 -15.17 -15.24 3.88
C LEU A 321 -13.71 -15.64 3.74
N GLY A 322 -13.30 -16.22 2.61
CA GLY A 322 -11.88 -16.55 2.42
C GLY A 322 -10.98 -15.30 2.34
N LYS A 323 -11.50 -14.17 1.81
CA LYS A 323 -10.76 -12.89 1.80
C LYS A 323 -10.63 -12.29 3.21
N VAL A 324 -11.67 -12.37 4.02
CA VAL A 324 -11.68 -11.94 5.42
C VAL A 324 -10.75 -12.81 6.27
N LEU A 325 -10.82 -14.14 6.14
CA LEU A 325 -9.92 -15.06 6.83
C LEU A 325 -8.46 -14.79 6.47
N ARG A 326 -8.17 -14.53 5.19
CA ARG A 326 -6.84 -14.10 4.77
C ARG A 326 -6.42 -12.81 5.46
N TYR A 327 -7.29 -11.80 5.48
CA TYR A 327 -6.98 -10.55 6.14
C TYR A 327 -6.61 -10.78 7.62
N TYR A 328 -7.39 -11.60 8.33
CA TYR A 328 -7.09 -11.99 9.71
C TYR A 328 -5.72 -12.65 9.84
N THR A 329 -5.37 -13.60 8.97
CA THR A 329 -4.03 -14.24 9.07
C THR A 329 -2.87 -13.26 8.92
N ILE A 330 -3.05 -12.18 8.15
CA ILE A 330 -2.02 -11.16 7.96
C ILE A 330 -1.98 -10.19 9.15
N MET A 331 -3.13 -9.84 9.72
CA MET A 331 -3.27 -8.71 10.65
C MET A 331 -3.47 -9.09 12.12
N ILE A 332 -3.86 -10.32 12.43
CA ILE A 332 -3.95 -10.81 13.82
C ILE A 332 -2.63 -10.60 14.57
N PRO A 333 -1.45 -10.90 14.02
CA PRO A 333 -0.19 -10.66 14.74
C PRO A 333 0.00 -9.19 15.15
N SER A 334 -0.36 -8.24 14.29
CA SER A 334 -0.36 -6.81 14.63
C SER A 334 -1.40 -6.48 15.71
N ALA A 335 -2.61 -7.05 15.62
CA ALA A 335 -3.66 -6.86 16.64
C ALA A 335 -3.24 -7.39 18.01
N VAL A 336 -2.53 -8.53 18.06
CA VAL A 336 -1.97 -9.08 19.31
C VAL A 336 -0.96 -8.11 19.91
N ILE A 337 -0.09 -7.49 19.11
CA ILE A 337 0.90 -6.51 19.61
C ILE A 337 0.20 -5.30 20.25
N PHE A 338 -0.83 -4.74 19.62
CA PHE A 338 -1.61 -3.63 20.20
C PHE A 338 -2.40 -4.04 21.44
N LEU A 339 -2.86 -5.29 21.51
CA LEU A 339 -3.50 -5.82 22.70
C LEU A 339 -2.49 -5.97 23.86
N LEU A 340 -1.29 -6.47 23.58
CA LEU A 340 -0.20 -6.56 24.57
C LEU A 340 0.21 -5.17 25.06
N GLU A 341 0.27 -4.19 24.17
CA GLU A 341 0.54 -2.79 24.52
C GLU A 341 -0.47 -2.23 25.53
N TYR A 342 -1.75 -2.50 25.32
CA TYR A 342 -2.80 -2.15 26.28
C TYR A 342 -2.59 -2.83 27.63
N ILE A 343 -2.35 -4.14 27.65
CA ILE A 343 -2.20 -4.93 28.88
C ILE A 343 -0.98 -4.48 29.70
N PHE A 344 0.18 -4.28 29.05
CA PHE A 344 1.44 -4.05 29.76
C PHE A 344 1.72 -2.56 30.06
N ILE A 345 1.22 -1.64 29.25
CA ILE A 345 1.58 -0.22 29.32
C ILE A 345 0.36 0.67 29.62
N GLY A 346 -0.85 0.09 29.65
CA GLY A 346 -2.10 0.85 29.76
C GLY A 346 -2.32 1.78 28.57
N GLY A 347 -1.82 1.42 27.39
CA GLY A 347 -1.89 2.25 26.19
C GLY A 347 -3.31 2.38 25.64
N ILE A 348 -3.64 3.51 25.02
CA ILE A 348 -4.98 3.80 24.47
C ILE A 348 -5.25 3.00 23.18
N TYR A 349 -4.28 2.23 22.67
CA TYR A 349 -4.28 1.59 21.35
C TYR A 349 -5.13 0.34 21.22
N TYR A 350 -5.84 -0.10 22.27
CA TYR A 350 -6.76 -1.23 22.13
C TYR A 350 -7.87 -0.95 21.09
N TYR A 351 -8.18 0.32 20.80
CA TYR A 351 -9.06 0.71 19.69
C TYR A 351 -8.58 0.17 18.34
N VAL A 352 -7.26 0.15 18.13
CA VAL A 352 -6.64 -0.38 16.90
C VAL A 352 -6.91 -1.87 16.77
N THR A 353 -6.84 -2.61 17.89
CA THR A 353 -7.22 -4.04 17.94
C THR A 353 -8.69 -4.23 17.52
N ILE A 354 -9.60 -3.40 18.03
CA ILE A 354 -11.03 -3.45 17.65
C ILE A 354 -11.20 -3.15 16.14
N ILE A 355 -10.49 -2.14 15.61
CA ILE A 355 -10.55 -1.79 14.18
C ILE A 355 -10.05 -2.94 13.30
N ILE A 356 -8.93 -3.56 13.66
CA ILE A 356 -8.37 -4.71 12.94
C ILE A 356 -9.34 -5.90 12.98
N LEU A 357 -9.94 -6.18 14.13
CA LEU A 357 -10.78 -7.36 14.31
C LEU A 357 -12.20 -7.20 13.74
N PHE A 358 -12.78 -6.00 13.76
CA PHE A 358 -14.19 -5.82 13.41
C PHE A 358 -14.41 -4.89 12.22
N ASN A 359 -13.79 -3.70 12.22
CA ASN A 359 -14.07 -2.69 11.20
C ASN A 359 -13.56 -3.13 9.84
N ILE A 360 -12.31 -3.52 9.74
CA ILE A 360 -11.68 -3.79 8.46
C ILE A 360 -12.29 -5.00 7.72
N PRO A 361 -12.52 -6.15 8.37
CA PRO A 361 -13.27 -7.25 7.76
C PRO A 361 -14.63 -6.82 7.21
N SER A 362 -15.35 -5.98 7.96
CA SER A 362 -16.65 -5.45 7.55
C SER A 362 -16.53 -4.49 6.37
N MET A 363 -15.50 -3.63 6.37
CA MET A 363 -15.17 -2.76 5.24
C MET A 363 -14.91 -3.55 3.95
N ILE A 364 -14.25 -4.70 4.04
CA ILE A 364 -14.02 -5.56 2.86
C ILE A 364 -15.34 -6.03 2.26
N ILE A 365 -16.27 -6.50 3.10
CA ILE A 365 -17.58 -7.01 2.66
C ILE A 365 -18.43 -5.88 2.05
N ILE A 366 -18.58 -4.78 2.79
CA ILE A 366 -19.37 -3.62 2.35
C ILE A 366 -18.75 -3.01 1.08
N GLY A 367 -17.44 -2.82 1.08
CA GLY A 367 -16.69 -2.22 -0.01
C GLY A 367 -16.80 -3.01 -1.32
N VAL A 368 -16.76 -4.35 -1.27
CA VAL A 368 -16.94 -5.18 -2.48
C VAL A 368 -18.36 -5.05 -3.03
N LEU A 369 -19.41 -5.03 -2.19
CA LEU A 369 -20.79 -4.83 -2.64
C LEU A 369 -20.93 -3.47 -3.36
N VAL A 370 -20.40 -2.41 -2.74
CA VAL A 370 -20.46 -1.06 -3.30
C VAL A 370 -19.68 -1.00 -4.62
N LEU A 371 -18.49 -1.61 -4.69
CA LEU A 371 -17.68 -1.66 -5.90
C LEU A 371 -18.40 -2.38 -7.05
N MET A 372 -19.01 -3.53 -6.78
CA MET A 372 -19.82 -4.27 -7.78
C MET A 372 -20.96 -3.41 -8.32
N ARG A 373 -21.62 -2.61 -7.48
CA ARG A 373 -22.76 -1.77 -7.90
C ARG A 373 -22.36 -0.49 -8.62
N THR A 374 -21.23 0.10 -8.25
CA THR A 374 -20.86 1.45 -8.70
C THR A 374 -19.86 1.46 -9.84
N ASN A 375 -18.90 0.53 -9.88
CA ASN A 375 -17.83 0.54 -10.86
C ASN A 375 -17.33 -0.87 -11.19
N PRO A 376 -18.12 -1.66 -11.94
CA PRO A 376 -17.75 -3.02 -12.28
C PRO A 376 -16.72 -3.02 -13.41
N ARG A 377 -15.44 -2.98 -13.04
CA ARG A 377 -14.34 -3.10 -13.99
C ARG A 377 -13.68 -4.45 -13.85
N GLN A 378 -13.64 -5.20 -14.94
CA GLN A 378 -12.87 -6.43 -15.04
C GLN A 378 -11.56 -6.15 -15.73
N ILE A 379 -10.46 -6.59 -15.13
CA ILE A 379 -9.14 -6.59 -15.76
C ILE A 379 -9.05 -7.86 -16.59
N LYS A 380 -9.00 -7.70 -17.92
CA LYS A 380 -9.02 -8.84 -18.86
C LYS A 380 -7.68 -9.55 -18.93
N ASP A 381 -6.59 -8.78 -18.92
CA ASP A 381 -5.22 -9.31 -18.88
C ASP A 381 -4.65 -9.13 -17.48
N PRO A 382 -4.62 -10.19 -16.65
CA PRO A 382 -4.14 -10.08 -15.28
C PRO A 382 -2.65 -9.73 -15.20
N GLU A 383 -1.89 -9.92 -16.26
CA GLU A 383 -0.43 -9.77 -16.31
C GLU A 383 0.05 -8.32 -16.49
N PHE A 384 -0.87 -7.41 -16.82
CA PHE A 384 -0.55 -6.02 -17.16
C PHE A 384 -1.39 -5.02 -16.39
N ILE A 385 -0.82 -3.86 -16.11
CA ILE A 385 -1.60 -2.73 -15.59
C ILE A 385 -2.29 -2.05 -16.78
N GLN A 386 -3.59 -2.27 -16.93
CA GLN A 386 -4.38 -1.69 -18.03
C GLN A 386 -4.89 -0.26 -17.74
N ILE A 387 -4.52 0.32 -16.59
CA ILE A 387 -5.22 1.49 -16.05
C ILE A 387 -4.34 2.73 -16.12
N ARG A 388 -4.75 3.71 -16.94
CA ARG A 388 -4.22 5.09 -16.88
C ARG A 388 -4.63 5.74 -15.56
N ASN A 389 -3.71 6.34 -14.83
CA ASN A 389 -4.02 7.05 -13.59
C ASN A 389 -4.86 8.30 -13.93
N SER A 390 -6.11 8.32 -13.49
CA SER A 390 -7.07 9.38 -13.76
C SER A 390 -7.91 9.71 -12.53
N ILE A 391 -8.42 10.93 -12.45
CA ILE A 391 -9.28 11.39 -11.35
C ILE A 391 -10.59 10.58 -11.29
N LYS A 392 -11.08 10.10 -12.44
CA LYS A 392 -12.23 9.18 -12.48
C LYS A 392 -11.94 7.86 -11.76
N ASN A 393 -10.69 7.41 -11.79
CA ASN A 393 -10.30 6.25 -11.00
C ASN A 393 -10.24 6.60 -9.52
N SER A 394 -9.90 7.82 -9.10
CA SER A 394 -10.01 8.21 -7.69
C SER A 394 -11.44 8.43 -7.20
N VAL A 395 -12.49 8.31 -8.02
CA VAL A 395 -13.88 8.43 -7.52
C VAL A 395 -14.26 7.30 -6.57
N TYR A 396 -13.68 6.10 -6.69
CA TYR A 396 -13.83 5.09 -5.64
C TYR A 396 -13.22 5.56 -4.32
N MET A 397 -12.27 6.52 -4.33
CA MET A 397 -11.72 7.10 -3.12
C MET A 397 -12.77 7.88 -2.34
N VAL A 398 -13.84 8.35 -2.98
CA VAL A 398 -14.98 8.96 -2.29
C VAL A 398 -15.66 7.94 -1.37
N LEU A 399 -15.67 6.65 -1.73
CA LEU A 399 -16.21 5.57 -0.88
C LEU A 399 -15.34 5.31 0.36
N ILE A 400 -14.11 5.84 0.37
CA ILE A 400 -13.18 5.75 1.50
C ILE A 400 -13.53 6.78 2.56
N ILE A 401 -14.07 7.93 2.15
CA ILE A 401 -14.30 9.06 3.05
C ILE A 401 -15.21 8.68 4.23
N PRO A 402 -16.35 7.98 4.05
CA PRO A 402 -17.16 7.53 5.18
C PRO A 402 -16.39 6.61 6.14
N PHE A 403 -15.56 5.71 5.61
CA PHE A 403 -14.77 4.78 6.42
C PHE A 403 -13.64 5.48 7.17
N ILE A 404 -12.96 6.44 6.54
CA ILE A 404 -11.98 7.30 7.20
C ILE A 404 -12.68 8.11 8.29
N ILE A 405 -13.81 8.76 7.97
CA ILE A 405 -14.57 9.55 8.93
C ILE A 405 -14.97 8.69 10.13
N ILE A 406 -15.59 7.52 9.92
CA ILE A 406 -15.95 6.61 11.00
C ILE A 406 -14.72 6.23 11.82
N ASN A 407 -13.61 5.87 11.16
CA ASN A 407 -12.37 5.51 11.85
C ASN A 407 -11.67 6.68 12.55
N LEU A 408 -11.94 7.93 12.16
CA LEU A 408 -11.44 9.14 12.84
C LEU A 408 -12.34 9.54 14.02
N PHE A 409 -13.66 9.37 13.91
CA PHE A 409 -14.61 9.58 15.01
C PHE A 409 -14.34 8.66 16.22
N ILE A 410 -13.69 7.52 15.99
CA ILE A 410 -13.20 6.57 17.01
C ILE A 410 -12.25 7.23 18.02
N LEU A 411 -11.52 8.26 17.61
CA LEU A 411 -10.54 8.94 18.48
C LEU A 411 -11.20 9.82 19.56
N LEU A 412 -12.51 10.09 19.44
CA LEU A 412 -13.23 10.97 20.37
C LEU A 412 -13.61 10.27 21.68
N SER A 413 -13.93 8.96 21.65
CA SER A 413 -14.25 8.22 22.87
C SER A 413 -14.25 6.70 22.65
N PHE A 414 -13.95 5.95 23.72
CA PHE A 414 -14.03 4.49 23.72
C PHE A 414 -15.40 3.96 23.30
N TYR A 415 -16.46 4.53 23.85
CA TYR A 415 -17.82 4.12 23.55
C TYR A 415 -18.16 4.32 22.08
N ALA A 416 -17.68 5.41 21.45
CA ALA A 416 -17.83 5.61 20.02
C ALA A 416 -17.14 4.51 19.20
N VAL A 417 -15.98 4.00 19.66
CA VAL A 417 -15.29 2.88 18.99
C VAL A 417 -16.12 1.60 19.04
N ILE A 418 -16.61 1.23 20.22
CA ILE A 418 -17.41 0.01 20.37
C ILE A 418 -18.69 0.13 19.54
N ILE A 419 -19.41 1.25 19.64
CA ILE A 419 -20.69 1.44 18.95
C ILE A 419 -20.48 1.43 17.43
N SER A 420 -19.54 2.23 16.91
CA SER A 420 -19.26 2.28 15.46
C SER A 420 -18.80 0.93 14.92
N SER A 421 -17.95 0.22 15.66
CA SER A 421 -17.46 -1.09 15.25
C SER A 421 -18.55 -2.16 15.29
N SER A 422 -19.43 -2.10 16.28
CA SER A 422 -20.59 -2.99 16.37
C SER A 422 -21.57 -2.76 15.22
N ILE A 423 -21.85 -1.50 14.86
CA ILE A 423 -22.71 -1.15 13.72
C ILE A 423 -22.08 -1.63 12.40
N LEU A 424 -20.79 -1.38 12.20
CA LEU A 424 -20.07 -1.84 11.01
C LEU A 424 -20.05 -3.37 10.92
N PHE A 425 -19.83 -4.05 12.03
CA PHE A 425 -19.82 -5.52 12.08
C PHE A 425 -21.22 -6.10 11.82
N ALA A 426 -22.26 -5.57 12.45
CA ALA A 426 -23.63 -5.99 12.23
C ALA A 426 -24.07 -5.76 10.77
N SER A 427 -23.73 -4.60 10.19
CA SER A 427 -24.02 -4.31 8.79
C SER A 427 -23.24 -5.20 7.82
N GLY A 428 -21.96 -5.47 8.11
CA GLY A 428 -21.13 -6.42 7.36
C GLY A 428 -21.73 -7.82 7.36
N ILE A 429 -22.15 -8.33 8.52
CA ILE A 429 -22.82 -9.63 8.65
C ILE A 429 -24.14 -9.63 7.89
N TYR A 430 -24.99 -8.61 8.09
CA TYR A 430 -26.28 -8.51 7.41
C TYR A 430 -26.11 -8.57 5.88
N ILE A 431 -25.17 -7.79 5.33
CA ILE A 431 -24.87 -7.80 3.90
C ILE A 431 -24.35 -9.17 3.46
N LEU A 432 -23.42 -9.78 4.19
CA LEU A 432 -22.89 -11.11 3.87
C LEU A 432 -23.98 -12.19 3.84
N LEU A 433 -25.00 -12.07 4.70
CA LEU A 433 -26.07 -13.05 4.80
C LEU A 433 -27.23 -12.80 3.81
N ASN A 434 -27.44 -11.57 3.36
CA ASN A 434 -28.58 -11.19 2.52
C ASN A 434 -28.41 -11.61 1.05
N LYS A 435 -29.14 -12.65 0.65
CA LYS A 435 -29.08 -13.21 -0.71
C LYS A 435 -29.52 -12.24 -1.81
N ASN A 436 -30.53 -11.41 -1.53
CA ASN A 436 -31.11 -10.51 -2.53
C ASN A 436 -30.14 -9.40 -2.93
N LEU A 437 -29.35 -8.90 -1.98
CA LEU A 437 -28.34 -7.87 -2.26
C LEU A 437 -27.28 -8.37 -3.25
N TRP A 438 -26.80 -9.60 -3.07
CA TRP A 438 -25.77 -10.21 -3.93
C TRP A 438 -26.30 -10.56 -5.31
N ARG A 439 -27.51 -11.12 -5.40
CA ARG A 439 -28.16 -11.39 -6.69
C ARG A 439 -28.39 -10.10 -7.48
N SER A 440 -28.91 -9.06 -6.83
CA SER A 440 -29.08 -7.74 -7.45
C SER A 440 -27.75 -7.11 -7.87
N ALA A 441 -26.70 -7.24 -7.04
CA ALA A 441 -25.38 -6.75 -7.40
C ALA A 441 -24.82 -7.49 -8.63
N ALA A 442 -24.98 -8.81 -8.70
CA ALA A 442 -24.55 -9.61 -9.85
C ALA A 442 -25.28 -9.23 -11.14
N LEU A 443 -26.60 -9.00 -11.10
CA LEU A 443 -27.36 -8.53 -12.27
C LEU A 443 -26.84 -7.19 -12.79
N LYS A 444 -26.58 -6.22 -11.89
CA LYS A 444 -25.99 -4.93 -12.26
C LYS A 444 -24.60 -5.04 -12.89
N LEU A 445 -23.83 -6.08 -12.58
CA LEU A 445 -22.55 -6.33 -13.25
C LEU A 445 -22.77 -6.68 -14.72
N PHE A 446 -23.68 -7.61 -14.97
CA PHE A 446 -24.03 -8.03 -16.33
C PHE A 446 -24.61 -6.88 -17.15
N GLU A 447 -25.54 -6.12 -16.58
CA GLU A 447 -26.13 -4.93 -17.22
C GLU A 447 -25.08 -3.89 -17.65
N ARG A 448 -23.97 -3.80 -16.90
CA ARG A 448 -22.87 -2.84 -17.16
C ARG A 448 -21.74 -3.43 -18.01
N GLY A 449 -21.92 -4.61 -18.59
CA GLY A 449 -20.97 -5.21 -19.52
C GLY A 449 -19.75 -5.86 -18.86
N PHE A 450 -19.87 -6.33 -17.62
CA PHE A 450 -18.83 -7.12 -16.95
C PHE A 450 -18.71 -8.52 -17.57
N ILE A 451 -17.82 -8.67 -18.57
CA ILE A 451 -17.53 -9.91 -19.33
C ILE A 451 -16.01 -10.03 -19.55
#